data_AF-A0A5C7ME02-F1
#
_entry.id   AF-A0A5C7ME02-F1
#
_cell.length_a   1.000
_cell.length_b   1.000
_cell.length_c   1.000
_cell.angle_alpha   90.00
_cell.angle_beta   90.00
_cell.angle_gamma   90.00
#
_symmetry.space_group_name_H-M   'P 1'
#
loop_
_entity.id
_entity.type
_entity.pdbx_description
1 polymer ?
#
loop_
_entity_poly.entity_id
_entity_poly.type
_entity_poly.pdbx_seq_one_letter_code
_entity_poly.pdbx_strand_id
1 'polypeptide(L)'
;REKDDEDAMPYDVIKSATYKKWIGAAGVDEAKKLANQRVAQDSTFSKILQNTEWLGARNEKNYTLNLKEYLEERKNIESKVKGIEGIVKLKSPLNVVIEKSLELTDSTNKVAYERTKLWAKSISEDIYVNQAVKSIYDLQKSMRMSAATKND
;
A
#
# COMPACT_ATOMS: atom_id res chain seq x y z
N ARG A 1 4.11 -13.70 10.66
CA ARG A 1 2.65 -13.42 10.74
C ARG A 1 2.08 -14.35 11.79
N GLU A 2 0.85 -14.15 12.28
CA GLU A 2 0.24 -15.08 13.25
C GLU A 2 0.38 -16.54 12.80
N LYS A 3 0.09 -16.81 11.53
CA LYS A 3 0.23 -18.14 10.92
C LYS A 3 1.68 -18.68 10.78
N ASP A 4 2.70 -17.87 11.05
CA ASP A 4 4.11 -18.26 10.93
C ASP A 4 4.76 -18.45 12.31
N ASP A 5 4.01 -18.22 13.40
CA ASP A 5 4.42 -18.47 14.78
C ASP A 5 4.10 -19.93 15.15
N GLU A 6 5.08 -20.65 15.69
CA GLU A 6 4.95 -22.08 16.02
C GLU A 6 3.98 -22.32 17.17
N ASP A 7 3.83 -21.34 18.07
CA ASP A 7 2.95 -21.42 19.23
C ASP A 7 1.55 -20.83 18.95
N ALA A 8 1.29 -20.36 17.72
CA ALA A 8 -0.01 -19.81 17.37
C ALA A 8 -1.13 -20.85 17.44
N MET A 9 -2.22 -20.48 18.11
CA MET A 9 -3.39 -21.34 18.18
C MET A 9 -4.02 -21.54 16.78
N PRO A 10 -4.57 -22.74 16.50
CA PRO A 10 -5.27 -22.97 15.24
C PRO A 10 -6.52 -22.11 15.16
N TYR A 11 -6.87 -21.73 13.94
CA TYR A 11 -8.12 -21.03 13.66
C TYR A 11 -9.34 -21.92 14.00
N ASP A 12 -10.27 -21.37 14.76
CA ASP A 12 -11.55 -21.98 15.16
C ASP A 12 -12.71 -21.10 14.65
N VAL A 13 -13.84 -21.73 14.32
CA VAL A 13 -15.10 -21.03 14.04
C VAL A 13 -16.20 -21.49 14.98
N ILE A 14 -16.71 -20.56 15.79
CA ILE A 14 -17.91 -20.76 16.62
C ILE A 14 -19.20 -20.42 15.85
N LYS A 15 -20.35 -20.79 16.42
CA LYS A 15 -21.67 -20.46 15.86
C LYS A 15 -21.84 -18.94 15.69
N SER A 16 -22.26 -18.51 14.51
CA SER A 16 -22.50 -17.10 14.21
C SER A 16 -23.56 -16.48 15.13
N ALA A 17 -23.30 -15.25 15.57
CA ALA A 17 -24.31 -14.43 16.25
C ALA A 17 -25.41 -13.98 15.27
N THR A 18 -26.57 -13.62 15.81
CA THR A 18 -27.64 -12.98 15.04
C THR A 18 -27.35 -11.49 14.91
N TYR A 19 -27.19 -11.00 13.68
CA TYR A 19 -26.97 -9.57 13.39
C TYR A 19 -27.68 -9.17 12.10
N LYS A 20 -28.04 -7.89 11.98
CA LYS A 20 -28.52 -7.33 10.71
C LYS A 20 -27.33 -7.01 9.82
N LYS A 21 -27.24 -7.66 8.66
CA LYS A 21 -26.21 -7.36 7.67
C LYS A 21 -26.47 -5.97 7.08
N TRP A 22 -25.44 -5.14 7.08
CA TRP A 22 -25.45 -3.95 6.24
C TRP A 22 -25.37 -4.40 4.78
N ILE A 23 -26.30 -3.95 3.94
CA ILE A 23 -26.47 -4.40 2.55
C ILE A 23 -25.44 -3.73 1.61
N GLY A 24 -24.50 -2.97 2.18
CA GLY A 24 -23.48 -2.24 1.43
C GLY A 24 -24.02 -0.97 0.79
N ALA A 25 -23.10 -0.11 0.37
CA ALA A 25 -23.39 1.00 -0.52
C ALA A 25 -23.33 0.53 -1.97
N ALA A 26 -24.28 0.95 -2.80
CA ALA A 26 -24.19 0.71 -4.25
C ALA A 26 -22.89 1.31 -4.81
N GLY A 27 -22.26 0.64 -5.78
CA GLY A 27 -21.07 1.15 -6.47
C GLY A 27 -19.71 0.65 -5.97
N VAL A 28 -19.65 -0.25 -4.97
CA VAL A 28 -18.39 -0.88 -4.53
C VAL A 28 -17.71 -1.67 -5.65
N ASP A 29 -18.47 -2.45 -6.42
CA ASP A 29 -17.91 -3.26 -7.51
C ASP A 29 -17.31 -2.40 -8.63
N GLU A 30 -17.96 -1.29 -8.98
CA GLU A 30 -17.44 -0.35 -9.98
C GLU A 30 -16.18 0.35 -9.46
N ALA A 31 -16.17 0.80 -8.20
CA ALA A 31 -14.98 1.38 -7.58
C ALA A 31 -13.80 0.39 -7.55
N LYS A 32 -14.07 -0.89 -7.26
CA LYS A 32 -13.06 -1.97 -7.29
C LYS A 32 -12.50 -2.16 -8.70
N LYS A 33 -13.37 -2.16 -9.72
CA LYS A 33 -12.96 -2.28 -11.12
C LYS A 33 -12.06 -1.11 -11.55
N LEU A 34 -12.44 0.13 -11.23
CA LEU A 34 -11.66 1.33 -11.53
C LEU A 34 -10.29 1.32 -10.81
N ALA A 35 -10.27 0.92 -9.54
CA ALA A 35 -9.03 0.78 -8.78
C ALA A 35 -8.08 -0.25 -9.41
N ASN A 36 -8.59 -1.44 -9.76
CA ASN A 36 -7.80 -2.48 -10.42
C ASN A 36 -7.24 -2.03 -11.77
N GLN A 37 -8.05 -1.34 -12.57
CA GLN A 37 -7.61 -0.79 -13.86
C GLN A 37 -6.48 0.23 -13.67
N ARG A 38 -6.60 1.15 -12.71
CA ARG A 38 -5.53 2.11 -12.41
C ARG A 38 -4.23 1.43 -11.98
N VAL A 39 -4.31 0.45 -11.08
CA VAL A 39 -3.12 -0.28 -10.60
C VAL A 39 -2.44 -1.02 -11.75
N ALA A 40 -3.21 -1.68 -12.62
CA ALA A 40 -2.68 -2.42 -13.77
C ALA A 40 -2.01 -1.51 -14.82
N GLN A 41 -2.47 -0.27 -14.97
CA GLN A 41 -1.93 0.70 -15.93
C GLN A 41 -0.77 1.54 -15.36
N ASP A 42 -0.59 1.56 -14.03
CA ASP A 42 0.43 2.36 -13.39
C ASP A 42 1.80 1.65 -13.44
N SER A 43 2.70 2.20 -14.26
CA SER A 43 4.08 1.72 -14.40
C SER A 43 4.83 1.52 -13.07
N THR A 44 4.49 2.28 -12.03
CA THR A 44 5.11 2.17 -10.71
C THR A 44 4.65 0.90 -10.00
N PHE A 45 3.34 0.61 -10.03
CA PHE A 45 2.80 -0.63 -9.49
C PHE A 45 3.28 -1.85 -10.25
N SER A 46 3.43 -1.77 -11.58
CA SER A 46 4.04 -2.85 -12.36
C SER A 46 5.47 -3.17 -11.91
N LYS A 47 6.26 -2.14 -11.62
CA LYS A 47 7.62 -2.30 -11.10
C LYS A 47 7.64 -2.86 -9.65
N ILE A 48 6.70 -2.42 -8.81
CA ILE A 48 6.52 -2.96 -7.45
C ILE A 48 6.18 -4.46 -7.52
N LEU A 49 5.30 -4.86 -8.44
CA LEU A 49 4.94 -6.26 -8.66
C LEU A 49 6.16 -7.09 -9.05
N GLN A 50 6.92 -6.65 -10.06
CA GLN A 50 8.14 -7.33 -10.51
C GLN A 50 9.17 -7.48 -9.37
N ASN A 51 9.32 -6.45 -8.53
CA ASN A 51 10.19 -6.53 -7.36
C ASN A 51 9.69 -7.55 -6.33
N THR A 52 8.39 -7.53 -6.04
CA THR A 52 7.77 -8.45 -5.07
C THR A 52 7.89 -9.90 -5.52
N GLU A 53 7.68 -10.17 -6.81
CA GLU A 53 7.89 -11.48 -7.42
C GLU A 53 9.36 -11.91 -7.35
N TRP A 54 10.29 -11.00 -7.64
CA TRP A 54 11.73 -11.28 -7.56
C TRP A 54 12.19 -11.58 -6.13
N LEU A 55 11.69 -10.85 -5.13
CA LEU A 55 11.96 -11.11 -3.71
C LEU A 55 11.37 -12.45 -3.26
N GLY A 56 10.15 -12.76 -3.68
CA GLY A 56 9.50 -14.05 -3.41
C GLY A 56 10.31 -15.23 -3.93
N ALA A 57 10.73 -15.18 -5.20
CA ALA A 57 11.56 -16.22 -5.82
C ALA A 57 12.94 -16.39 -5.16
N ARG A 58 13.45 -15.34 -4.49
CA ARG A 58 14.75 -15.38 -3.81
C ARG A 58 14.68 -16.02 -2.42
N ASN A 59 13.54 -15.91 -1.73
CA ASN A 59 13.36 -16.45 -0.39
C ASN A 59 13.50 -17.98 -0.34
N GLU A 60 13.30 -18.66 -1.48
CA GLU A 60 13.34 -20.12 -1.63
C GLU A 60 14.65 -20.62 -2.26
N LYS A 61 15.67 -19.74 -2.44
CA LYS A 61 16.86 -20.07 -3.22
C LYS A 61 18.00 -20.64 -2.36
N ASN A 62 18.57 -21.76 -2.80
CA ASN A 62 19.85 -22.27 -2.31
C ASN A 62 21.03 -21.43 -2.83
N TYR A 63 22.00 -21.15 -1.97
CA TYR A 63 23.20 -20.39 -2.32
C TYR A 63 24.36 -21.30 -2.75
N THR A 64 25.05 -20.89 -3.81
CA THR A 64 26.29 -21.57 -4.26
C THR A 64 27.45 -21.26 -3.31
N LEU A 65 28.30 -22.26 -3.07
CA LEU A 65 29.58 -22.09 -2.36
C LEU A 65 30.72 -21.68 -3.31
N ASN A 66 30.46 -21.63 -4.62
CA ASN A 66 31.43 -21.14 -5.59
C ASN A 66 31.57 -19.62 -5.51
N LEU A 67 32.77 -19.15 -5.18
CA LEU A 67 33.04 -17.72 -4.99
C LEU A 67 32.76 -16.88 -6.25
N LYS A 68 33.09 -17.40 -7.44
CA LYS A 68 32.89 -16.65 -8.69
C LYS A 68 31.41 -16.47 -8.99
N GLU A 69 30.64 -17.56 -8.89
CA GLU A 69 29.19 -17.52 -9.09
C GLU A 69 28.49 -16.62 -8.06
N TYR A 70 28.95 -16.65 -6.80
CA TYR A 70 28.45 -15.77 -5.75
C TYR A 70 28.68 -14.29 -6.08
N LEU A 71 29.88 -13.92 -6.54
CA LEU A 71 30.20 -12.53 -6.89
C LEU A 71 29.38 -12.04 -8.09
N GLU A 72 29.15 -12.88 -9.09
CA GLU A 72 28.27 -12.58 -10.22
C GLU A 72 26.81 -12.38 -9.78
N GLU A 73 26.31 -13.25 -8.89
CA GLU A 73 24.98 -13.10 -8.32
C GLU A 73 24.86 -11.80 -7.50
N ARG A 74 25.88 -11.47 -6.69
CA ARG A 74 25.90 -10.24 -5.90
C ARG A 74 25.77 -8.99 -6.78
N LYS A 75 26.51 -8.95 -7.88
CA LYS A 75 26.45 -7.84 -8.84
C LYS A 75 25.05 -7.71 -9.47
N ASN A 76 24.41 -8.83 -9.80
CA ASN A 76 23.06 -8.83 -10.35
C ASN A 76 22.02 -8.31 -9.33
N ILE A 77 22.17 -8.67 -8.06
CA ILE A 77 21.31 -8.16 -6.97
C ILE A 77 21.49 -6.65 -6.82
N GLU A 78 22.74 -6.18 -6.71
CA GLU A 78 23.04 -4.75 -6.57
C GLU A 78 22.43 -3.94 -7.72
N SER A 79 22.49 -4.47 -8.96
CA SER A 79 21.86 -3.84 -10.12
C SER A 79 20.33 -3.79 -10.01
N LYS A 80 19.69 -4.86 -9.52
CA LYS A 80 18.24 -4.88 -9.33
C LYS A 80 17.80 -3.90 -8.23
N VAL A 81 18.48 -3.90 -7.08
CA VAL A 81 18.21 -3.00 -5.94
C VAL A 81 18.30 -1.54 -6.36
N LYS A 82 19.37 -1.15 -7.08
CA LYS A 82 19.52 0.21 -7.62
C LYS A 82 18.38 0.60 -8.56
N GLY A 83 17.87 -0.34 -9.35
CA GLY A 83 16.70 -0.12 -10.20
C GLY A 83 15.45 0.20 -9.38
N ILE A 84 15.29 -0.42 -8.20
CA ILE A 84 14.10 -0.36 -7.33
C ILE A 84 14.06 0.90 -6.46
N GLU A 85 15.19 1.35 -5.91
CA GLU A 85 15.27 2.47 -4.95
C GLU A 85 14.68 3.79 -5.50
N GLY A 86 14.61 3.96 -6.82
CA GLY A 86 14.02 5.15 -7.47
C GLY A 86 12.54 5.06 -7.83
N ILE A 87 11.87 3.91 -7.59
CA ILE A 87 10.55 3.62 -8.17
C ILE A 87 9.40 4.13 -7.30
N VAL A 88 9.54 4.17 -5.98
CA VAL A 88 8.39 4.28 -5.07
C VAL A 88 7.94 5.72 -4.79
N LYS A 89 8.60 6.74 -5.35
CA LYS A 89 8.22 8.14 -5.13
C LYS A 89 7.12 8.58 -6.07
N LEU A 90 6.08 9.20 -5.51
CA LEU A 90 5.05 9.86 -6.30
C LEU A 90 5.63 11.01 -7.14
N LYS A 91 5.26 11.05 -8.43
CA LYS A 91 5.60 12.17 -9.34
C LYS A 91 5.02 13.51 -8.86
N SER A 92 3.85 13.46 -8.23
CA SER A 92 3.17 14.61 -7.65
C SER A 92 2.80 14.23 -6.22
N PRO A 93 3.40 14.88 -5.20
CA PRO A 93 3.09 14.60 -3.80
C PRO A 93 1.63 14.91 -3.46
N LEU A 94 1.05 14.14 -2.56
CA LEU A 94 -0.26 14.44 -1.97
C LEU A 94 -0.17 15.72 -1.14
N ASN A 95 -1.25 16.50 -1.14
CA ASN A 95 -1.38 17.60 -0.20
C ASN A 95 -1.76 17.06 1.17
N VAL A 96 -0.77 16.93 2.06
CA VAL A 96 -0.95 16.47 3.44
C VAL A 96 -0.87 17.68 4.36
N VAL A 97 -1.95 17.95 5.09
CA VAL A 97 -2.04 19.04 6.05
C VAL A 97 -2.22 18.45 7.43
N ILE A 98 -1.43 18.94 8.39
CA ILE A 98 -1.63 18.62 9.81
C ILE A 98 -2.74 19.51 10.34
N GLU A 99 -3.72 18.92 11.00
CA GLU A 99 -4.79 19.68 11.62
C GLU A 99 -4.22 20.68 12.63
N LYS A 100 -4.70 21.92 12.59
CA LYS A 100 -4.12 23.03 13.36
C LYS A 100 -4.13 22.78 14.86
N SER A 101 -5.13 22.06 15.37
CA SER A 101 -5.22 21.68 16.79
C SER A 101 -4.17 20.67 17.23
N LEU A 102 -3.54 19.97 16.28
CA LEU A 102 -2.49 18.97 16.50
C LEU A 102 -1.09 19.49 16.09
N GLU A 103 -1.01 20.74 15.66
CA GLU A 103 0.24 21.32 15.17
C GLU A 103 1.20 21.57 16.34
N LEU A 104 2.31 20.86 16.33
CA LEU A 104 3.41 21.10 17.25
C LEU A 104 4.27 22.26 16.74
N THR A 105 4.89 23.00 17.65
CA THR A 105 5.88 24.02 17.32
C THR A 105 7.26 23.58 17.78
N ASP A 106 8.30 24.09 17.11
CA ASP A 106 9.70 23.93 17.54
C ASP A 106 9.94 24.35 18.99
N SER A 107 9.19 25.36 19.46
CA SER A 107 9.29 25.90 20.82
C SER A 107 8.71 24.98 21.90
N THR A 108 7.76 24.12 21.56
CA THR A 108 7.09 23.24 22.54
C THR A 108 7.82 21.91 22.67
N ASN A 109 8.14 21.28 21.54
CA ASN A 109 8.90 20.03 21.49
C ASN A 109 9.51 19.81 20.10
N LYS A 110 10.76 20.25 19.94
CA LYS A 110 11.53 20.15 18.69
C LYS A 110 11.58 18.73 18.10
N VAL A 111 11.78 17.71 18.95
CA VAL A 111 11.90 16.32 18.48
C VAL A 111 10.57 15.84 17.90
N ALA A 112 9.46 16.10 18.60
CA ALA A 112 8.15 15.68 18.14
C ALA A 112 7.72 16.45 16.88
N TYR A 113 8.02 17.75 16.80
CA TYR A 113 7.77 18.56 15.61
C TYR A 113 8.49 18.05 14.36
N GLU A 114 9.79 17.79 14.46
CA GLU A 114 10.57 17.27 13.32
C GLU A 114 10.11 15.86 12.91
N ARG A 115 9.73 15.00 13.87
CA ARG A 115 9.12 13.70 13.56
C ARG A 115 7.79 13.85 12.80
N THR A 116 6.93 14.79 13.21
CA THR A 116 5.66 15.05 12.53
C THR A 116 5.87 15.55 11.09
N LYS A 117 6.84 16.44 10.86
CA LYS A 117 7.22 16.87 9.50
C LYS A 117 7.68 15.71 8.62
N LEU A 118 8.59 14.88 9.15
CA LEU A 118 9.10 13.72 8.42
C LEU A 118 7.99 12.72 8.09
N TRP A 119 7.09 12.49 9.06
CA TRP A 119 5.90 11.66 8.85
C TRP A 119 4.99 12.22 7.77
N ALA A 120 4.63 13.51 7.84
CA ALA A 120 3.77 14.16 6.85
C ALA A 120 4.37 14.08 5.43
N LYS A 121 5.69 14.28 5.32
CA LYS A 121 6.42 14.10 4.06
C LYS A 121 6.41 12.65 3.57
N SER A 122 6.56 11.67 4.46
CA SER A 122 6.48 10.27 4.08
C SER A 122 5.10 9.91 3.53
N ILE A 123 4.03 10.42 4.14
CA ILE A 123 2.65 10.20 3.67
C ILE A 123 2.42 10.92 2.34
N SER A 124 2.97 12.13 2.15
CA SER A 124 2.77 12.87 0.90
C SER A 124 3.39 12.19 -0.31
N GLU A 125 4.42 11.38 -0.11
CA GLU A 125 5.10 10.61 -1.15
C GLU A 125 4.58 9.16 -1.29
N ASP A 126 3.66 8.71 -0.43
CA ASP A 126 3.18 7.32 -0.37
C ASP A 126 2.19 6.96 -1.49
N ILE A 127 2.63 6.06 -2.37
CA ILE A 127 1.84 5.63 -3.52
C ILE A 127 0.59 4.83 -3.15
N TYR A 128 0.61 4.06 -2.07
CA TYR A 128 -0.54 3.27 -1.62
C TYR A 128 -1.61 4.17 -1.01
N VAL A 129 -1.20 5.14 -0.19
CA VAL A 129 -2.12 6.16 0.35
C VAL A 129 -2.78 6.92 -0.79
N ASN A 130 -2.02 7.32 -1.82
CA ASN A 130 -2.57 7.96 -3.00
C ASN A 130 -3.61 7.10 -3.74
N GLN A 131 -3.36 5.79 -3.92
CA GLN A 131 -4.36 4.91 -4.53
C GLN A 131 -5.58 4.67 -3.63
N ALA A 132 -5.39 4.63 -2.30
CA ALA A 132 -6.50 4.52 -1.36
C ALA A 132 -7.43 5.74 -1.45
N VAL A 133 -6.88 6.96 -1.45
CA VAL A 133 -7.64 8.21 -1.61
C VAL A 133 -8.42 8.20 -2.93
N LYS A 134 -7.78 7.82 -4.03
CA LYS A 134 -8.44 7.71 -5.34
C LYS A 134 -9.55 6.65 -5.36
N SER A 135 -9.37 5.54 -4.66
CA SER A 135 -10.37 4.47 -4.56
C SER A 135 -11.59 4.92 -3.73
N ILE A 136 -11.39 5.72 -2.69
CA ILE A 136 -12.48 6.36 -1.93
C ILE A 136 -13.24 7.34 -2.82
N TYR A 137 -12.54 8.12 -3.63
CA TYR A 137 -13.18 9.04 -4.59
C TYR A 137 -14.05 8.30 -5.61
N ASP A 138 -13.54 7.19 -6.18
CA ASP A 138 -14.32 6.34 -7.08
C ASP A 138 -15.54 5.77 -6.38
N LEU A 139 -15.40 5.32 -5.14
CA LEU A 139 -16.50 4.81 -4.35
C LEU A 139 -17.59 5.89 -4.15
N GLN A 140 -17.20 7.10 -3.76
CA GLN A 140 -18.13 8.22 -3.60
C GLN A 140 -18.84 8.57 -4.92
N LYS A 141 -18.11 8.58 -6.04
CA LYS A 141 -18.66 8.84 -7.37
C LYS A 141 -19.65 7.75 -7.78
N SER A 142 -19.28 6.48 -7.62
CA SER A 142 -20.12 5.33 -7.97
C SER A 142 -21.39 5.29 -7.12
N MET A 143 -21.31 5.60 -5.82
CA MET A 143 -22.49 5.74 -4.95
C MET A 143 -23.46 6.81 -5.45
N ARG A 144 -22.95 7.99 -5.85
CA ARG A 144 -23.77 9.09 -6.38
C ARG A 144 -24.47 8.70 -7.68
N MET A 145 -23.76 8.03 -8.61
CA MET A 145 -24.34 7.59 -9.87
C MET A 145 -25.44 6.54 -9.65
N SER A 146 -25.22 5.57 -8.76
CA SER A 146 -26.22 4.57 -8.42
C SER A 146 -27.46 5.15 -7.73
N ALA A 147 -27.32 6.25 -7.00
CA ALA A 147 -28.45 6.97 -6.42
C ALA A 147 -29.27 7.73 -7.47
N ALA A 148 -28.62 8.29 -8.50
CA ALA A 148 -29.31 8.99 -9.60
C ALA A 148 -30.17 8.03 -10.45
N THR A 149 -29.65 6.85 -10.78
CA THR A 149 -30.39 5.82 -11.56
C THR A 149 -31.55 5.15 -10.83
N LYS A 150 -31.77 5.43 -9.54
CA LYS A 150 -32.93 4.92 -8.78
C LYS A 150 -34.11 5.89 -8.75
N ASN A 151 -33.93 7.12 -9.24
CA ASN A 151 -34.94 8.17 -9.25
C ASN A 151 -35.60 8.38 -10.62
N ASP A 152 -35.26 7.56 -11.61
CA ASP A 152 -35.91 7.44 -12.92
C ASP A 152 -36.64 6.08 -13.01
#